data_AF-A0A318SUW0-F1
#
_entry.id   AF-A0A318SUW0-F1
#
_cell.length_a   1.000
_cell.length_b   1.000
_cell.length_c   1.000
_cell.angle_alpha   90.00
_cell.angle_beta   90.00
_cell.angle_gamma   90.00
#
_symmetry.space_group_name_H-M   'P 1'
#
loop_
_entity.id
_entity.type
_entity.pdbx_description
1 polymer ?
#
loop_
_entity_poly.entity_id
_entity_poly.type
_entity_poly.pdbx_seq_one_letter_code
_entity_poly.pdbx_strand_id
1 'polypeptide(L)'
;MLSYQHAYHAGNLADVHKHAVLAWILSRMTSKAKPISYIETHAGRGLYDLAGQEAAKTGEAAGGIARSEDWFPAAHPYARAIAAVRAKHGAAAYPGSPMIAALTLREGDRGDLAELHPAEHAALTEALAPWPLRVHKRDGGDLALSLAPPEPRRGLCLIDPSWEVKEDYRTIPRLTRKLHKAWPVGVLMLWYPLLDGRAEPSPHAPMLRALEPDLTDAVRHEVRFPPAREGHRMAGSGLLIVNPPYGLHRELESLSARFAML
;
A
#
# COMPACT_ATOMS: atom_id res chain seq x y z
N MET A 1 2.66 -21.31 1.90
CA MET A 1 4.07 -21.10 1.50
C MET A 1 4.23 -19.59 1.34
N LEU A 2 5.20 -18.97 2.02
CA LEU A 2 5.46 -17.52 1.89
C LEU A 2 6.46 -17.32 0.74
N SER A 3 6.00 -17.55 -0.49
CA SER A 3 6.83 -17.47 -1.70
C SER A 3 6.91 -16.06 -2.28
N TYR A 4 5.88 -15.24 -2.07
CA TYR A 4 5.85 -13.88 -2.56
C TYR A 4 7.01 -13.05 -2.02
N GLN A 5 7.76 -12.43 -2.92
CA GLN A 5 8.74 -11.41 -2.58
C GLN A 5 8.45 -10.17 -3.41
N HIS A 6 8.14 -9.07 -2.74
CA HIS A 6 7.70 -7.85 -3.43
C HIS A 6 8.83 -7.19 -4.25
N ALA A 7 10.10 -7.53 -4.00
CA ALA A 7 11.25 -7.01 -4.75
C ALA A 7 11.19 -7.29 -6.25
N TYR A 8 10.48 -8.35 -6.68
CA TYR A 8 10.26 -8.63 -8.11
C TYR A 8 9.26 -7.68 -8.77
N HIS A 9 8.47 -6.92 -8.00
CA HIS A 9 7.38 -6.09 -8.51
C HIS A 9 7.50 -4.63 -8.07
N ALA A 10 8.52 -4.33 -7.24
CA ALA A 10 8.71 -3.02 -6.64
C ALA A 10 8.76 -1.92 -7.70
N GLY A 11 7.96 -0.87 -7.49
CA GLY A 11 7.91 0.28 -8.39
C GLY A 11 7.12 0.03 -9.68
N ASN A 12 6.35 -1.04 -9.78
CA ASN A 12 5.39 -1.20 -10.88
C ASN A 12 4.23 -0.18 -10.78
N LEU A 13 3.33 -0.20 -11.78
CA LEU A 13 2.18 0.71 -11.82
C LEU A 13 1.15 0.49 -10.69
N ALA A 14 1.06 -0.73 -10.14
CA ALA A 14 0.20 -0.99 -8.98
C ALA A 14 0.75 -0.32 -7.71
N ASP A 15 2.06 -0.37 -7.55
CA ASP A 15 2.79 0.34 -6.50
C ASP A 15 2.66 1.84 -6.64
N VAL A 16 2.81 2.40 -7.85
CA VAL A 16 2.60 3.83 -8.10
C VAL A 16 1.19 4.26 -7.67
N HIS A 17 0.16 3.49 -8.04
CA HIS A 17 -1.22 3.75 -7.62
C HIS A 17 -1.38 3.72 -6.09
N LYS A 18 -0.92 2.64 -5.45
CA LYS A 18 -1.03 2.42 -3.99
C LYS A 18 -0.26 3.47 -3.21
N HIS A 19 1.01 3.68 -3.54
CA HIS A 19 1.93 4.53 -2.79
C HIS A 19 1.64 6.01 -2.96
N ALA A 20 1.17 6.45 -4.15
CA ALA A 20 0.73 7.83 -4.33
C ALA A 20 -0.43 8.18 -3.39
N VAL A 21 -1.45 7.33 -3.35
CA VAL A 21 -2.62 7.52 -2.49
C VAL A 21 -2.25 7.40 -1.01
N LEU A 22 -1.44 6.42 -0.63
CA LEU A 22 -0.95 6.25 0.74
C LEU A 22 -0.20 7.50 1.22
N ALA A 23 0.78 7.97 0.45
CA ALA A 23 1.58 9.14 0.79
C ALA A 23 0.70 10.40 0.93
N TRP A 24 -0.29 10.55 0.05
CA TRP A 24 -1.25 11.65 0.11
C TRP A 24 -2.11 11.58 1.38
N ILE A 25 -2.70 10.41 1.68
CA ILE A 25 -3.53 10.19 2.87
C ILE A 25 -2.72 10.49 4.14
N LEU A 26 -1.52 9.92 4.28
CA LEU A 26 -0.68 10.14 5.44
C LEU A 26 -0.29 11.61 5.58
N SER A 27 0.14 12.28 4.49
CA SER A 27 0.47 13.71 4.52
C SER A 27 -0.74 14.57 4.89
N ARG A 28 -1.94 14.22 4.42
CA ARG A 28 -3.17 14.93 4.79
C ARG A 28 -3.49 14.72 6.26
N MET A 29 -3.30 13.51 6.77
CA MET A 29 -3.57 13.19 8.16
C MET A 29 -2.56 13.84 9.12
N THR A 30 -1.30 13.94 8.75
CA THR A 30 -0.25 14.57 9.57
C THR A 30 -0.23 16.10 9.46
N SER A 31 -1.05 16.71 8.58
CA SER A 31 -1.20 18.18 8.51
C SER A 31 -1.84 18.81 9.76
N LYS A 32 -2.59 18.04 10.55
CA LYS A 32 -3.17 18.50 11.82
C LYS A 32 -2.20 18.22 12.96
N ALA A 33 -2.04 19.14 13.91
CA ALA A 33 -1.22 18.98 15.12
C ALA A 33 -1.86 18.04 16.17
N LYS A 34 -2.30 16.85 15.73
CA LYS A 34 -2.78 15.75 16.58
C LYS A 34 -2.12 14.45 16.10
N PRO A 35 -1.61 13.61 17.00
CA PRO A 35 -0.90 12.40 16.62
C PRO A 35 -1.82 11.40 15.91
N ILE A 36 -1.23 10.53 15.11
CA ILE A 36 -1.93 9.42 14.45
C ILE A 36 -1.26 8.07 14.72
N SER A 37 -2.05 7.01 14.60
CA SER A 37 -1.59 5.64 14.52
C SER A 37 -1.55 5.19 13.05
N TYR A 38 -0.47 4.53 12.66
CA TYR A 38 -0.33 3.84 11.38
C TYR A 38 -0.15 2.35 11.66
N ILE A 39 -0.99 1.53 11.05
CA ILE A 39 -0.91 0.07 11.13
C ILE A 39 -0.75 -0.47 9.71
N GLU A 40 0.16 -1.40 9.51
CA GLU A 40 0.34 -2.06 8.22
C GLU A 40 0.35 -3.57 8.41
N THR A 41 -0.53 -4.26 7.68
CA THR A 41 -0.71 -5.71 7.84
C THR A 41 0.30 -6.54 7.05
N HIS A 42 0.88 -5.99 5.98
CA HIS A 42 1.79 -6.69 5.07
C HIS A 42 2.87 -5.71 4.60
N ALA A 43 3.88 -5.51 5.43
CA ALA A 43 4.84 -4.41 5.26
C ALA A 43 5.93 -4.67 4.21
N GLY A 44 6.19 -5.93 3.86
CA GLY A 44 7.33 -6.28 3.01
C GLY A 44 8.65 -5.89 3.67
N ARG A 45 9.67 -5.57 2.86
CA ARG A 45 11.01 -5.17 3.33
C ARG A 45 11.22 -3.65 3.47
N GLY A 46 10.22 -2.83 3.13
CA GLY A 46 10.24 -1.38 3.29
C GLY A 46 11.09 -0.59 2.28
N LEU A 47 12.26 -1.09 1.88
CA LEU A 47 13.17 -0.45 0.92
C LEU A 47 13.60 -1.44 -0.17
N TYR A 48 13.57 -1.01 -1.41
CA TYR A 48 13.86 -1.85 -2.58
C TYR A 48 14.96 -1.24 -3.44
N ASP A 49 15.87 -2.08 -3.95
CA ASP A 49 16.83 -1.71 -4.98
C ASP A 49 16.29 -2.11 -6.36
N LEU A 50 15.94 -1.11 -7.17
CA LEU A 50 15.40 -1.33 -8.52
C LEU A 50 16.46 -1.76 -9.54
N ALA A 51 17.75 -1.69 -9.19
CA ALA A 51 18.84 -2.26 -9.96
C ALA A 51 19.23 -3.68 -9.46
N GLY A 52 18.57 -4.17 -8.41
CA GLY A 52 18.81 -5.48 -7.81
C GLY A 52 18.41 -6.65 -8.71
N GLN A 53 18.91 -7.85 -8.39
CA GLN A 53 18.70 -9.05 -9.21
C GLN A 53 17.22 -9.42 -9.37
N GLU A 54 16.42 -9.30 -8.31
CA GLU A 54 14.99 -9.60 -8.32
C GLU A 54 14.21 -8.63 -9.23
N ALA A 55 14.47 -7.32 -9.09
CA ALA A 55 13.84 -6.29 -9.92
C ALA A 55 14.23 -6.43 -11.40
N ALA A 56 15.50 -6.76 -11.68
CA ALA A 56 15.99 -6.94 -13.04
C ALA A 56 15.35 -8.14 -13.77
N LYS A 57 14.90 -9.18 -13.04
CA LYS A 57 14.26 -10.36 -13.65
C LYS A 57 12.90 -10.06 -14.28
N THR A 58 12.19 -9.06 -13.79
CA THR A 58 10.86 -8.69 -14.28
C THR A 58 10.86 -7.36 -15.01
N GLY A 59 11.72 -6.42 -14.59
CA GLY A 59 11.82 -5.09 -15.17
C GLY A 59 10.59 -4.20 -14.96
N GLU A 60 9.68 -4.55 -14.04
CA GLU A 60 8.39 -3.85 -13.93
C GLU A 60 8.52 -2.36 -13.57
N ALA A 61 9.58 -1.99 -12.84
CA ALA A 61 9.86 -0.60 -12.47
C ALA A 61 10.06 0.32 -13.69
N ALA A 62 10.58 -0.21 -14.80
CA ALA A 62 10.76 0.53 -16.05
C ALA A 62 9.41 0.91 -16.68
N GLY A 63 8.40 0.06 -16.54
CA GLY A 63 7.02 0.32 -16.98
C GLY A 63 6.19 1.10 -15.95
N GLY A 64 6.62 1.11 -14.69
CA GLY A 64 5.97 1.77 -13.58
C GLY A 64 6.57 3.13 -13.23
N ILE A 65 7.31 3.18 -12.12
CA ILE A 65 7.77 4.43 -11.54
C ILE A 65 8.64 5.22 -12.53
N ALA A 66 9.53 4.58 -13.28
CA ALA A 66 10.40 5.27 -14.23
C ALA A 66 9.63 6.04 -15.33
N ARG A 67 8.37 5.65 -15.63
CA ARG A 67 7.49 6.29 -16.62
C ARG A 67 6.45 7.24 -16.01
N SER A 68 6.36 7.29 -14.69
CA SER A 68 5.33 8.04 -13.96
C SER A 68 5.90 9.05 -12.97
N GLU A 69 7.22 9.23 -12.94
CA GLU A 69 7.87 10.24 -12.08
C GLU A 69 7.34 11.66 -12.34
N ASP A 70 7.13 12.02 -13.61
CA ASP A 70 6.64 13.34 -14.03
C ASP A 70 5.14 13.55 -13.76
N TRP A 71 4.40 12.52 -13.36
CA TRP A 71 3.01 12.65 -12.95
C TRP A 71 2.87 13.45 -11.67
N PHE A 72 3.91 13.41 -10.82
CA PHE A 72 3.90 13.96 -9.48
C PHE A 72 4.78 15.22 -9.42
N PRO A 73 4.19 16.40 -9.15
CA PRO A 73 4.98 17.59 -8.86
C PRO A 73 5.94 17.33 -7.68
N ALA A 74 7.08 18.03 -7.64
CA ALA A 74 8.07 17.85 -6.56
C ALA A 74 7.51 18.07 -5.14
N ALA A 75 6.46 18.87 -5.00
CA ALA A 75 5.76 19.09 -3.73
C ALA A 75 4.85 17.92 -3.30
N HIS A 76 4.52 17.00 -4.22
CA HIS A 76 3.68 15.84 -3.94
C HIS A 76 4.37 14.92 -2.92
N PRO A 77 3.67 14.44 -1.87
CA PRO A 77 4.27 13.65 -0.80
C PRO A 77 4.96 12.37 -1.30
N TYR A 78 4.41 11.71 -2.33
CA TYR A 78 5.06 10.54 -2.93
C TYR A 78 6.38 10.87 -3.63
N ALA A 79 6.42 11.97 -4.40
CA ALA A 79 7.64 12.43 -5.06
C ALA A 79 8.73 12.80 -4.03
N ARG A 80 8.33 13.46 -2.93
CA ARG A 80 9.24 13.78 -1.82
C ARG A 80 9.80 12.52 -1.15
N ALA A 81 8.97 11.50 -0.94
CA ALA A 81 9.42 10.23 -0.35
C ALA A 81 10.45 9.52 -1.26
N ILE A 82 10.19 9.45 -2.57
CA ILE A 82 11.14 8.90 -3.55
C ILE A 82 12.44 9.69 -3.55
N ALA A 83 12.37 11.02 -3.63
CA ALA A 83 13.56 11.87 -3.64
C ALA A 83 14.40 11.72 -2.37
N ALA A 84 13.77 11.66 -1.19
CA ALA A 84 14.45 11.46 0.08
C ALA A 84 15.14 10.10 0.17
N VAL A 85 14.46 9.03 -0.28
CA VAL A 85 15.06 7.69 -0.34
C VAL A 85 16.23 7.66 -1.30
N ARG A 86 16.09 8.22 -2.51
CA ARG A 86 17.17 8.24 -3.50
C ARG A 86 18.38 9.04 -3.05
N ALA A 87 18.16 10.17 -2.37
CA ALA A 87 19.25 10.97 -1.82
C ALA A 87 20.05 10.22 -0.75
N LYS A 88 19.40 9.35 0.04
CA LYS A 88 20.03 8.61 1.14
C LYS A 88 20.59 7.25 0.72
N HIS A 89 19.92 6.55 -0.20
CA HIS A 89 20.18 5.15 -0.52
C HIS A 89 20.62 4.92 -1.98
N GLY A 90 20.70 5.97 -2.79
CA GLY A 90 21.13 5.93 -4.18
C GLY A 90 19.97 5.98 -5.19
N ALA A 91 20.28 6.32 -6.45
CA ALA A 91 19.28 6.62 -7.47
C ALA A 91 18.32 5.46 -7.79
N ALA A 92 18.76 4.22 -7.62
CA ALA A 92 17.95 3.02 -7.84
C ALA A 92 17.06 2.65 -6.65
N ALA A 93 17.17 3.35 -5.52
CA ALA A 93 16.40 3.03 -4.33
C ALA A 93 14.92 3.45 -4.49
N TYR A 94 14.02 2.59 -4.02
CA TYR A 94 12.58 2.79 -4.08
C TYR A 94 11.91 2.54 -2.72
N PRO A 95 11.09 3.49 -2.22
CA PRO A 95 10.37 3.31 -0.97
C PRO A 95 9.15 2.38 -1.13
N GLY A 96 9.08 1.35 -0.30
CA GLY A 96 7.82 0.68 0.00
C GLY A 96 6.93 1.51 0.93
N SER A 97 5.70 1.05 1.16
CA SER A 97 4.75 1.68 2.09
C SER A 97 5.30 1.94 3.49
N PRO A 98 6.11 1.06 4.13
CA PRO A 98 6.68 1.37 5.44
C PRO A 98 7.64 2.55 5.42
N MET A 99 8.46 2.68 4.37
CA MET A 99 9.41 3.79 4.24
C MET A 99 8.68 5.11 3.93
N ILE A 100 7.60 5.05 3.14
CA ILE A 100 6.70 6.22 2.94
C ILE A 100 6.12 6.67 4.28
N ALA A 101 5.63 5.73 5.09
CA ALA A 101 5.12 6.03 6.42
C ALA A 101 6.20 6.61 7.32
N ALA A 102 7.38 5.99 7.38
CA ALA A 102 8.52 6.43 8.18
C ALA A 102 8.97 7.86 7.85
N LEU A 103 8.93 8.25 6.58
CA LEU A 103 9.27 9.61 6.12
C LEU A 103 8.15 10.64 6.34
N THR A 104 6.92 10.19 6.61
CA THR A 104 5.74 11.08 6.72
C THR A 104 5.24 11.24 8.15
N LEU A 105 5.37 10.21 8.98
CA LEU A 105 5.01 10.24 10.39
C LEU A 105 5.95 11.18 11.16
N ARG A 106 5.40 11.85 12.17
CA ARG A 106 6.08 12.85 12.98
C ARG A 106 6.36 12.30 14.37
N GLU A 107 7.09 13.08 15.16
CA GLU A 107 7.18 12.86 16.60
C GLU A 107 5.79 12.78 17.24
N GLY A 108 5.58 11.75 18.07
CA GLY A 108 4.31 11.45 18.72
C GLY A 108 3.31 10.64 17.90
N ASP A 109 3.49 10.52 16.57
CA ASP A 109 2.77 9.53 15.78
C ASP A 109 3.29 8.12 16.11
N ARG A 110 2.47 7.08 15.94
CA ARG A 110 2.84 5.68 16.21
C ARG A 110 2.71 4.83 14.96
N GLY A 111 3.68 3.96 14.71
CA GLY A 111 3.67 3.02 13.59
C GLY A 111 3.86 1.57 14.05
N ASP A 112 2.98 0.68 13.60
CA ASP A 112 3.05 -0.77 13.83
C ASP A 112 2.96 -1.53 12.50
N LEU A 113 4.01 -2.26 12.17
CA LEU A 113 4.19 -2.91 10.87
C LEU A 113 4.31 -4.42 11.08
N ALA A 114 3.45 -5.21 10.43
CA ALA A 114 3.56 -6.66 10.41
C ALA A 114 4.25 -7.15 9.13
N GLU A 115 5.20 -8.06 9.29
CA GLU A 115 5.76 -8.84 8.17
C GLU A 115 6.02 -10.28 8.63
N LEU A 116 5.38 -11.24 7.97
CA LEU A 116 5.42 -12.65 8.36
C LEU A 116 6.63 -13.38 7.78
N HIS A 117 7.09 -12.98 6.58
CA HIS A 117 8.22 -13.59 5.90
C HIS A 117 9.53 -13.25 6.65
N PRO A 118 10.31 -14.25 7.12
CA PRO A 118 11.50 -14.02 7.94
C PRO A 118 12.55 -13.09 7.32
N ALA A 119 12.85 -13.27 6.03
CA ALA A 119 13.84 -12.43 5.34
C ALA A 119 13.34 -10.99 5.12
N GLU A 120 12.10 -10.80 4.63
CA GLU A 120 11.50 -9.47 4.50
C GLU A 120 11.43 -8.74 5.84
N HIS A 121 11.04 -9.42 6.93
CA HIS A 121 11.02 -8.84 8.28
C HIS A 121 12.41 -8.37 8.73
N ALA A 122 13.44 -9.19 8.52
CA ALA A 122 14.81 -8.82 8.89
C ALA A 122 15.26 -7.58 8.10
N ALA A 123 15.04 -7.58 6.79
CA ALA A 123 15.35 -6.43 5.93
C ALA A 123 14.54 -5.17 6.31
N LEU A 124 13.26 -5.32 6.65
CA LEU A 124 12.41 -4.23 7.12
C LEU A 124 12.93 -3.62 8.42
N THR A 125 13.34 -4.46 9.37
CA THR A 125 13.90 -4.03 10.65
C THR A 125 15.17 -3.22 10.45
N GLU A 126 16.06 -3.66 9.56
CA GLU A 126 17.28 -2.94 9.22
C GLU A 126 16.97 -1.62 8.50
N ALA A 127 16.12 -1.68 7.47
CA ALA A 127 15.73 -0.52 6.68
C ALA A 127 15.09 0.57 7.52
N LEU A 128 14.35 0.22 8.58
CA LEU A 128 13.64 1.16 9.44
C LEU A 128 14.33 1.47 10.77
N ALA A 129 15.52 0.92 11.04
CA ALA A 129 16.23 1.16 12.30
C ALA A 129 16.39 2.66 12.69
N PRO A 130 16.57 3.61 11.75
CA PRO A 130 16.60 5.03 12.07
C PRO A 130 15.26 5.67 12.50
N TRP A 131 14.14 4.96 12.37
CA TRP A 131 12.80 5.50 12.62
C TRP A 131 12.10 4.77 13.77
N PRO A 132 11.28 5.46 14.58
CA PRO A 132 10.63 4.88 15.76
C PRO A 132 9.36 4.07 15.42
N LEU A 133 9.42 3.24 14.37
CA LEU A 133 8.33 2.34 13.97
C LEU A 133 8.56 0.95 14.57
N ARG A 134 7.48 0.30 15.03
CA ARG A 134 7.53 -1.04 15.60
C ARG A 134 7.31 -2.08 14.51
N VAL A 135 8.30 -2.93 14.30
CA VAL A 135 8.24 -4.03 13.33
C VAL A 135 7.94 -5.33 14.07
N HIS A 136 6.94 -6.07 13.59
CA HIS A 136 6.41 -7.27 14.22
C HIS A 136 6.47 -8.45 13.25
N LYS A 137 7.17 -9.52 13.65
CA LYS A 137 7.14 -10.80 12.92
C LYS A 137 5.89 -11.60 13.27
N ARG A 138 4.74 -11.16 12.80
CA ARG A 138 3.42 -11.71 13.15
C ARG A 138 2.48 -11.68 11.95
N ASP A 139 1.43 -12.48 12.00
CA ASP A 139 0.28 -12.29 11.10
C ASP A 139 -0.28 -10.86 11.26
N GLY A 140 -0.42 -10.15 10.14
CA GLY A 140 -0.80 -8.76 10.16
C GLY A 140 -2.27 -8.51 10.48
N GLY A 141 -3.16 -9.42 10.10
CA GLY A 141 -4.57 -9.33 10.47
C GLY A 141 -4.75 -9.45 11.97
N ASP A 142 -4.06 -10.41 12.59
CA ASP A 142 -4.05 -10.60 14.04
C ASP A 142 -3.41 -9.41 14.78
N LEU A 143 -2.30 -8.87 14.27
CA LEU A 143 -1.69 -7.66 14.83
C LEU A 143 -2.68 -6.50 14.79
N ALA A 144 -3.23 -6.19 13.62
CA ALA A 144 -4.13 -5.05 13.43
C ALA A 144 -5.37 -5.14 14.31
N LEU A 145 -5.98 -6.33 14.43
CA LEU A 145 -7.13 -6.55 15.33
C LEU A 145 -6.75 -6.40 16.80
N SER A 146 -5.56 -6.88 17.21
CA SER A 146 -5.10 -6.74 18.60
C SER A 146 -4.81 -5.29 19.00
N LEU A 147 -4.55 -4.43 18.01
CA LEU A 147 -4.32 -3.00 18.21
C LEU A 147 -5.59 -2.17 18.06
N ALA A 148 -6.70 -2.70 17.55
CA ALA A 148 -7.89 -1.92 17.22
C ALA A 148 -8.88 -1.77 18.41
N PRO A 149 -9.33 -0.54 18.75
CA PRO A 149 -8.87 0.74 18.21
C PRO A 149 -7.51 1.12 18.81
N PRO A 150 -6.58 1.67 18.01
CA PRO A 150 -5.26 2.03 18.51
C PRO A 150 -5.32 3.29 19.38
N GLU A 151 -4.23 3.57 20.09
CA GLU A 151 -4.04 4.83 20.82
C GLU A 151 -2.83 5.56 20.24
N PRO A 152 -3.00 6.74 19.59
CA PRO A 152 -4.26 7.48 19.41
C PRO A 152 -5.26 6.82 18.46
N ARG A 153 -6.56 6.98 18.75
CA ARG A 153 -7.67 6.42 17.95
C ARG A 153 -7.84 7.04 16.56
N ARG A 154 -6.97 7.96 16.16
CA ARG A 154 -6.97 8.56 14.83
C ARG A 154 -5.85 7.93 14.03
N GLY A 155 -6.10 7.48 12.82
CA GLY A 155 -5.06 6.75 12.11
C GLY A 155 -5.51 6.06 10.83
N LEU A 156 -4.55 5.38 10.22
CA LEU A 156 -4.70 4.61 8.99
C LEU A 156 -4.24 3.17 9.23
N CYS A 157 -5.01 2.20 8.75
CA CYS A 157 -4.56 0.82 8.57
C CYS A 157 -4.45 0.51 7.07
N LEU A 158 -3.26 0.13 6.61
CA LEU A 158 -3.01 -0.37 5.26
C LEU A 158 -3.13 -1.90 5.23
N ILE A 159 -3.97 -2.40 4.33
CA ILE A 159 -4.23 -3.80 4.08
C ILE A 159 -3.79 -4.14 2.65
N ASP A 160 -2.61 -4.75 2.52
CA ASP A 160 -1.92 -4.96 1.24
C ASP A 160 -1.36 -6.39 1.10
N PRO A 161 -2.22 -7.42 1.15
CA PRO A 161 -1.76 -8.80 1.02
C PRO A 161 -1.24 -9.06 -0.41
N SER A 162 -0.44 -10.12 -0.57
CA SER A 162 0.09 -10.52 -1.89
C SER A 162 -1.00 -11.08 -2.83
N TRP A 163 -2.11 -11.55 -2.28
CA TRP A 163 -3.17 -12.30 -2.97
C TRP A 163 -2.70 -13.61 -3.63
N GLU A 164 -1.54 -14.16 -3.22
CA GLU A 164 -1.10 -15.48 -3.67
C GLU A 164 -2.01 -16.60 -3.14
N VAL A 165 -2.63 -16.39 -1.97
CA VAL A 165 -3.52 -17.37 -1.35
C VAL A 165 -4.95 -17.06 -1.78
N LYS A 166 -5.59 -17.99 -2.50
CA LYS A 166 -6.98 -17.80 -2.99
C LYS A 166 -7.99 -17.50 -1.87
N GLU A 167 -7.75 -18.02 -0.66
CA GLU A 167 -8.60 -17.78 0.50
C GLU A 167 -8.50 -16.32 1.01
N ASP A 168 -7.48 -15.54 0.61
CA ASP A 168 -7.36 -14.12 0.94
C ASP A 168 -8.59 -13.32 0.48
N TYR A 169 -9.16 -13.68 -0.68
CA TYR A 169 -10.41 -13.09 -1.21
C TYR A 169 -11.63 -13.31 -0.31
N ARG A 170 -11.52 -14.15 0.72
CA ARG A 170 -12.55 -14.36 1.76
C ARG A 170 -12.12 -13.87 3.13
N THR A 171 -10.85 -14.05 3.52
CA THR A 171 -10.35 -13.68 4.84
C THR A 171 -10.14 -12.18 4.98
N ILE A 172 -9.59 -11.52 3.95
CA ILE A 172 -9.30 -10.08 3.95
C ILE A 172 -10.56 -9.21 4.03
N PRO A 173 -11.65 -9.45 3.28
CA PRO A 173 -12.89 -8.70 3.50
C PRO A 173 -13.51 -8.96 4.89
N ARG A 174 -13.35 -10.16 5.47
CA ARG A 174 -13.78 -10.41 6.87
C ARG A 174 -12.93 -9.63 7.87
N LEU A 175 -11.61 -9.60 7.69
CA LEU A 175 -10.69 -8.79 8.49
C LEU A 175 -11.04 -7.31 8.41
N THR A 176 -11.24 -6.79 7.20
CA THR A 176 -11.56 -5.37 6.95
C THR A 176 -12.83 -4.95 7.71
N ARG A 177 -13.88 -5.79 7.69
CA ARG A 177 -15.12 -5.53 8.46
C ARG A 177 -14.92 -5.57 9.97
N LYS A 178 -14.15 -6.55 10.46
CA LYS A 178 -13.81 -6.63 11.89
C LYS A 178 -13.03 -5.40 12.35
N LEU A 179 -12.07 -4.95 11.55
CA LEU A 179 -11.30 -3.73 11.80
C LEU A 179 -12.20 -2.49 11.79
N HIS A 180 -13.10 -2.35 10.81
CA HIS A 180 -14.02 -1.22 10.77
C HIS A 180 -14.94 -1.21 12.00
N LYS A 181 -15.47 -2.38 12.41
CA LYS A 181 -16.28 -2.50 13.62
C LYS A 181 -15.52 -2.17 14.90
N ALA A 182 -14.27 -2.63 15.03
CA ALA A 182 -13.43 -2.37 16.20
C ALA A 182 -12.88 -0.94 16.22
N TRP A 183 -12.71 -0.32 15.05
CA TRP A 183 -12.17 1.02 14.88
C TRP A 183 -13.01 1.85 13.88
N PRO A 184 -14.23 2.27 14.26
CA PRO A 184 -15.19 2.89 13.32
C PRO A 184 -14.72 4.21 12.70
N VAL A 185 -13.81 4.91 13.37
CA VAL A 185 -13.25 6.20 12.91
C VAL A 185 -11.91 6.07 12.19
N GLY A 186 -11.35 4.86 12.12
CA GLY A 186 -10.08 4.59 11.45
C GLY A 186 -10.22 4.70 9.94
N VAL A 187 -9.19 5.23 9.29
CA VAL A 187 -9.08 5.11 7.84
C VAL A 187 -8.58 3.69 7.56
N LEU A 188 -9.29 2.94 6.73
CA LEU A 188 -8.82 1.63 6.25
C LEU A 188 -8.55 1.76 4.76
N MET A 189 -7.37 1.34 4.31
CA MET A 189 -7.00 1.33 2.90
C MET A 189 -6.67 -0.10 2.51
N LEU A 190 -7.54 -0.72 1.71
CA LEU A 190 -7.38 -2.06 1.18
C LEU A 190 -6.93 -1.99 -0.28
N TRP A 191 -5.76 -2.54 -0.59
CA TRP A 191 -5.30 -2.73 -1.96
C TRP A 191 -5.70 -4.10 -2.51
N TYR A 192 -6.05 -4.16 -3.80
CA TYR A 192 -6.34 -5.42 -4.50
C TYR A 192 -5.98 -5.36 -5.99
N PRO A 193 -5.55 -6.48 -6.60
CA PRO A 193 -5.24 -6.54 -8.02
C PRO A 193 -6.51 -6.73 -8.87
N LEU A 194 -6.54 -6.07 -10.03
CA LEU A 194 -7.53 -6.34 -11.09
C LEU A 194 -6.96 -7.39 -12.02
N LEU A 195 -7.30 -8.65 -11.77
CA LEU A 195 -6.85 -9.78 -12.59
C LEU A 195 -7.72 -9.88 -13.86
N ASP A 196 -7.09 -10.07 -15.02
CA ASP A 196 -7.76 -10.30 -16.30
C ASP A 196 -8.63 -11.56 -16.23
N GLY A 197 -9.89 -11.40 -16.64
CA GLY A 197 -10.96 -12.36 -16.47
C GLY A 197 -11.12 -13.35 -17.62
N ARG A 198 -10.20 -13.36 -18.60
CA ARG A 198 -10.31 -14.18 -19.82
C ARG A 198 -10.47 -15.69 -19.56
N ALA A 199 -9.97 -16.20 -18.43
CA ALA A 199 -10.07 -17.62 -18.06
C ALA A 199 -11.05 -17.88 -16.90
N GLU A 200 -11.16 -16.97 -15.94
CA GLU A 200 -12.10 -17.04 -14.80
C GLU A 200 -12.55 -15.63 -14.39
N PRO A 201 -13.77 -15.44 -13.87
CA PRO A 201 -14.20 -14.14 -13.34
C PRO A 201 -13.24 -13.63 -12.28
N SER A 202 -12.87 -12.35 -12.38
CA SER A 202 -11.88 -11.77 -11.48
C SER A 202 -12.34 -11.84 -10.00
N PRO A 203 -11.52 -12.38 -9.09
CA PRO A 203 -11.94 -12.72 -7.72
C PRO A 203 -12.21 -11.49 -6.83
N HIS A 204 -11.80 -10.29 -7.26
CA HIS A 204 -12.08 -9.06 -6.51
C HIS A 204 -13.57 -8.68 -6.52
N ALA A 205 -14.34 -8.99 -7.58
CA ALA A 205 -15.73 -8.55 -7.66
C ALA A 205 -16.64 -9.18 -6.58
N PRO A 206 -16.61 -10.51 -6.33
CA PRO A 206 -17.31 -11.09 -5.18
C PRO A 206 -16.82 -10.56 -3.82
N MET A 207 -15.52 -10.30 -3.68
CA MET A 207 -14.93 -9.72 -2.47
C MET A 207 -15.52 -8.33 -2.18
N LEU A 208 -15.59 -7.46 -3.19
CA LEU A 208 -16.14 -6.11 -3.05
C LEU A 208 -17.64 -6.16 -2.71
N ARG A 209 -18.43 -7.00 -3.39
CA ARG A 209 -19.85 -7.20 -3.05
C ARG A 209 -20.07 -7.66 -1.61
N ALA A 210 -19.15 -8.45 -1.06
CA ALA A 210 -19.23 -8.89 0.33
C ALA A 210 -18.89 -7.80 1.35
N LEU A 211 -18.27 -6.69 0.91
CA LEU A 211 -17.90 -5.53 1.72
C LEU A 211 -18.93 -4.41 1.64
N GLU A 212 -19.62 -4.25 0.51
CA GLU A 212 -20.59 -3.18 0.23
C GLU A 212 -21.64 -2.95 1.34
N PRO A 213 -22.29 -3.98 1.94
CA PRO A 213 -23.32 -3.75 2.95
C PRO A 213 -22.82 -3.11 4.24
N ASP A 214 -21.54 -3.33 4.58
CA ASP A 214 -20.93 -2.89 5.82
C ASP A 214 -20.11 -1.59 5.66
N LEU A 215 -19.76 -1.23 4.41
CA LEU A 215 -18.82 -0.16 4.06
C LEU A 215 -19.41 0.77 2.98
N THR A 216 -20.65 1.23 3.17
CA THR A 216 -21.42 1.97 2.15
C THR A 216 -20.77 3.29 1.71
N ASP A 217 -20.05 3.95 2.62
CA ASP A 217 -19.37 5.23 2.35
C ASP A 217 -17.90 5.06 1.93
N ALA A 218 -17.45 3.82 1.70
CA ALA A 218 -16.09 3.57 1.26
C ALA A 218 -15.88 4.05 -0.19
N VAL A 219 -14.76 4.73 -0.42
CA VAL A 219 -14.35 5.12 -1.76
C VAL A 219 -13.62 3.96 -2.43
N ARG A 220 -14.15 3.51 -3.55
CA ARG A 220 -13.50 2.57 -4.45
C ARG A 220 -12.82 3.32 -5.58
N HIS A 221 -11.52 3.11 -5.76
CA HIS A 221 -10.76 3.67 -6.87
C HIS A 221 -10.00 2.57 -7.59
N GLU A 222 -10.27 2.40 -8.88
CA GLU A 222 -9.67 1.37 -9.72
C GLU A 222 -9.03 1.99 -10.93
N VAL A 223 -7.80 1.57 -11.24
CA VAL A 223 -7.08 1.99 -12.44
C VAL A 223 -6.64 0.76 -13.22
N ARG A 224 -6.69 0.87 -14.54
CA ARG A 224 -6.19 -0.15 -15.48
C ARG A 224 -4.88 0.30 -16.07
N PHE A 225 -4.04 -0.67 -16.40
CA PHE A 225 -2.77 -0.44 -17.06
C PHE A 225 -2.34 -1.68 -17.85
N PRO A 226 -1.44 -1.53 -18.84
CA PRO A 226 -0.92 -2.66 -19.59
C PRO A 226 -0.30 -3.72 -18.66
N PRO A 227 -0.48 -5.02 -18.93
CA PRO A 227 0.23 -6.07 -18.20
C PRO A 227 1.74 -5.90 -18.30
N ALA A 228 2.47 -6.21 -17.23
CA ALA A 228 3.93 -6.07 -17.18
C ALA A 228 4.66 -6.86 -18.29
N ARG A 229 4.09 -8.00 -18.70
CA ARG A 229 4.56 -8.84 -19.79
C ARG A 229 3.41 -9.68 -20.34
N GLU A 230 3.62 -10.28 -21.51
CA GLU A 230 2.67 -11.23 -22.09
C GLU A 230 2.37 -12.38 -21.11
N GLY A 231 1.10 -12.74 -20.98
CA GLY A 231 0.64 -13.76 -20.02
C GLY A 231 0.54 -13.30 -18.56
N HIS A 232 0.99 -12.09 -18.21
CA HIS A 232 0.79 -11.54 -16.87
C HIS A 232 -0.69 -11.22 -16.64
N ARG A 233 -1.28 -11.71 -15.54
CA ARG A 233 -2.73 -11.60 -15.32
C ARG A 233 -3.17 -10.26 -14.74
N MET A 234 -2.31 -9.54 -14.02
CA MET A 234 -2.72 -8.24 -13.45
C MET A 234 -2.84 -7.20 -14.57
N ALA A 235 -4.04 -6.68 -14.76
CA ALA A 235 -4.41 -5.69 -15.77
C ALA A 235 -4.83 -4.34 -15.14
N GLY A 236 -4.53 -4.16 -13.86
CA GLY A 236 -4.89 -2.99 -13.08
C GLY A 236 -4.79 -3.24 -11.58
N SER A 237 -5.09 -2.22 -10.80
CA SER A 237 -5.18 -2.32 -9.35
C SER A 237 -6.32 -1.45 -8.81
N GLY A 238 -6.81 -1.82 -7.64
CA GLY A 238 -7.88 -1.13 -6.94
C GLY A 238 -7.52 -0.82 -5.50
N LEU A 239 -8.12 0.24 -4.99
CA LEU A 239 -8.10 0.67 -3.61
C LEU A 239 -9.54 0.78 -3.11
N LEU A 240 -9.82 0.21 -1.95
CA LEU A 240 -11.04 0.45 -1.19
C LEU A 240 -10.67 1.20 0.08
N ILE A 241 -11.20 2.41 0.24
CA ILE A 241 -10.79 3.35 1.28
C ILE A 241 -12.00 3.69 2.15
N VAL A 242 -12.00 3.20 3.38
CA VAL A 242 -13.03 3.47 4.40
C VAL A 242 -12.66 4.75 5.15
N ASN A 243 -13.64 5.60 5.42
CA ASN A 243 -13.47 6.90 6.09
C ASN A 243 -12.37 7.79 5.44
N PRO A 244 -12.41 8.02 4.11
CA PRO A 244 -11.36 8.74 3.42
C PRO A 244 -11.18 10.16 3.96
N PRO A 245 -9.93 10.68 4.09
CA PRO A 245 -9.72 12.08 4.45
C PRO A 245 -10.34 13.05 3.43
N TYR A 246 -10.84 14.18 3.92
CA TYR A 246 -11.39 15.22 3.06
C TYR A 246 -10.38 15.69 2.00
N GLY A 247 -10.85 15.74 0.74
CA GLY A 247 -10.09 16.15 -0.44
C GLY A 247 -9.54 15.00 -1.28
N LEU A 248 -9.65 13.74 -0.80
CA LEU A 248 -9.06 12.59 -1.49
C LEU A 248 -9.57 12.43 -2.93
N HIS A 249 -10.84 12.74 -3.20
CA HIS A 249 -11.42 12.64 -4.55
C HIS A 249 -10.59 13.34 -5.62
N ARG A 250 -10.02 14.53 -5.35
CA ARG A 250 -9.21 15.27 -6.33
C ARG A 250 -7.89 14.56 -6.65
N GLU A 251 -7.29 13.95 -5.64
CA GLU A 251 -6.08 13.15 -5.83
C GLU A 251 -6.38 11.93 -6.70
N LEU A 252 -7.49 11.24 -6.40
CA LEU A 252 -7.92 10.07 -7.16
C LEU A 252 -8.30 10.42 -8.61
N GLU A 253 -9.02 11.53 -8.84
CA GLU A 253 -9.34 12.03 -10.19
C GLU A 253 -8.08 12.35 -11.00
N SER A 254 -7.10 13.01 -10.37
CA SER A 254 -5.80 13.30 -10.98
C SER A 254 -5.09 12.01 -11.39
N LEU A 255 -5.00 11.02 -10.49
CA LEU A 255 -4.42 9.72 -10.78
C LEU A 255 -5.17 8.99 -11.89
N SER A 256 -6.49 8.94 -11.85
CA SER A 256 -7.33 8.36 -12.92
C SER A 256 -6.99 8.94 -14.29
N ALA A 257 -6.84 10.27 -14.40
CA ALA A 257 -6.46 10.92 -15.65
C ALA A 257 -5.05 10.52 -16.12
N ARG A 258 -4.09 10.33 -15.20
CA ARG A 258 -2.74 9.86 -15.54
C ARG A 258 -2.72 8.43 -16.05
N PHE A 259 -3.40 7.52 -15.36
CA PHE A 259 -3.50 6.11 -15.76
C PHE A 259 -4.24 5.92 -17.09
N ALA A 260 -5.22 6.78 -17.39
CA ALA A 260 -5.95 6.74 -18.66
C ALA A 260 -5.10 7.11 -19.90
N MET A 261 -3.91 7.71 -19.71
CA MET A 261 -2.98 8.08 -20.79
C MET A 261 -1.92 7.00 -21.10
N LEU A 262 -1.93 5.87 -20.37
CA LEU A 262 -0.97 4.78 -20.54
C LEU A 262 -1.22 3.90 -21.77
#